data_AF-A0A1I6Z4E9-F1
#
_entry.id   AF-A0A1I6Z4E9-F1
#
_cell.length_a   1.000
_cell.length_b   1.000
_cell.length_c   1.000
_cell.angle_alpha   90.00
_cell.angle_beta   90.00
_cell.angle_gamma   90.00
#
_symmetry.space_group_name_H-M   'P 1'
#
loop_
_entity.id
_entity.type
_entity.pdbx_description
1 polymer ?
#
loop_
_entity_poly.entity_id
_entity_poly.type
_entity_poly.pdbx_seq_one_letter_code
_entity_poly.pdbx_strand_id
1 'polypeptide(L)'
;MNKGIWKKSMVCTLALCSALMCVGCRADGPVPSKHAVKRYVAELCDESVKIIDTENISESPREVDYTFASEERDLSFTVRSYRMGVGIPTSDATLWYQKNIDDNYWQKVQEYYQPKMKEVFDAVTKNDKGDIEVNSVADIEQAAKCVHDANVIYSEELNYNSAERVQSHPYTHLYFTGVEAEDAHYNVFHAIDIDGSADSVEKITATLRKEVAQGIKDGELDGSAYEGLDEELSATHASKLEHIYLDDEEMLYDNNDSPYVYYGLITDDYAYAFYDYDAESYMMVCDCGFVKSSWGSPALVVAEYVDHLGGTYVIEDAKAQENSDKFDLKSRWTIGDHTWVMTGKYRDSDEVGKQKILDVVVKRDGKKIPLTMYNSPDNRPLFSLTVEDFCKLFDLTYRVDEESGSIYFESGGRS
;
A
#
# COMPACT_ATOMS: atom_id res chain seq x y z
N MET A 1 -43.12 -77.76 -15.11
CA MET A 1 -42.12 -77.48 -14.05
C MET A 1 -40.73 -77.45 -14.67
N ASN A 2 -40.14 -76.26 -14.86
CA ASN A 2 -38.78 -75.96 -14.42
C ASN A 2 -38.53 -74.47 -14.59
N LYS A 3 -38.90 -73.73 -13.53
CA LYS A 3 -38.53 -72.34 -13.28
C LYS A 3 -37.03 -72.36 -12.94
N GLY A 4 -36.16 -71.82 -13.79
CA GLY A 4 -34.72 -71.88 -13.48
C GLY A 4 -33.77 -70.94 -14.21
N ILE A 5 -34.22 -70.16 -15.21
CA ILE A 5 -33.28 -69.37 -16.05
C ILE A 5 -33.43 -67.85 -15.86
N TRP A 6 -34.55 -67.38 -15.30
CA TRP A 6 -34.81 -65.94 -15.17
C TRP A 6 -34.33 -65.29 -13.86
N LYS A 7 -33.68 -66.04 -12.96
CA LYS A 7 -33.15 -65.49 -11.69
C LYS A 7 -31.68 -65.07 -11.73
N LYS A 8 -30.88 -65.48 -12.73
CA LYS A 8 -29.45 -65.15 -12.79
C LYS A 8 -29.14 -63.82 -13.50
N SER A 9 -29.89 -63.45 -14.55
CA SER A 9 -29.67 -62.17 -15.24
C SER A 9 -30.17 -60.97 -14.43
N MET A 10 -31.27 -61.09 -13.69
CA MET A 10 -31.84 -59.95 -12.94
C MET A 10 -30.99 -59.57 -11.71
N VAL A 11 -30.31 -60.54 -11.09
CA VAL A 11 -29.41 -60.31 -9.95
C VAL A 11 -28.07 -59.71 -10.40
N CYS A 12 -27.55 -60.09 -11.57
CA CYS A 12 -26.34 -59.45 -12.13
C CYS A 12 -26.61 -58.01 -12.58
N THR A 13 -27.78 -57.69 -13.14
CA THR A 13 -28.10 -56.30 -13.54
C THR A 13 -28.39 -55.40 -12.34
N LEU A 14 -29.03 -55.90 -11.27
CA LEU A 14 -29.22 -55.14 -10.03
C LEU A 14 -27.91 -54.95 -9.23
N ALA A 15 -26.98 -55.90 -9.26
CA ALA A 15 -25.65 -55.74 -8.67
C ALA A 15 -24.74 -54.79 -9.46
N LEU A 16 -24.85 -54.77 -10.80
CA LEU A 16 -24.11 -53.81 -11.64
C LEU A 16 -24.68 -52.40 -11.53
N CYS A 17 -26.01 -52.24 -11.43
CA CYS A 17 -26.65 -50.93 -11.24
C CYS A 17 -26.43 -50.36 -9.82
N SER A 18 -26.34 -51.19 -8.78
CA SER A 18 -25.95 -50.72 -7.44
C SER A 18 -24.45 -50.39 -7.33
N ALA A 19 -23.59 -51.12 -8.07
CA ALA A 19 -22.18 -50.75 -8.20
C ALA A 19 -21.94 -49.48 -9.02
N LEU A 20 -22.80 -49.17 -10.00
CA LEU A 20 -22.69 -47.94 -10.82
C LEU A 20 -23.40 -46.73 -10.19
N MET A 21 -24.46 -46.93 -9.39
CA MET A 21 -25.15 -45.85 -8.66
C MET A 21 -24.47 -45.46 -7.33
N CYS A 22 -23.50 -46.24 -6.84
CA CYS A 22 -22.66 -45.86 -5.69
C CYS A 22 -21.33 -45.17 -6.07
N VAL A 23 -21.11 -44.91 -7.37
CA VAL A 23 -19.89 -44.27 -7.91
C VAL A 23 -20.13 -42.79 -8.27
N GLY A 24 -21.39 -42.36 -8.42
CA GLY A 24 -21.75 -40.95 -8.55
C GLY A 24 -22.18 -40.40 -7.20
N CYS A 25 -21.48 -39.38 -6.71
CA CYS A 25 -21.73 -38.67 -5.44
C CYS A 25 -21.26 -39.38 -4.16
N ARG A 26 -19.96 -39.63 -4.04
CA ARG A 26 -19.36 -39.80 -2.71
C ARG A 26 -18.75 -38.49 -2.26
N ALA A 27 -19.05 -38.11 -1.02
CA ALA A 27 -18.34 -37.10 -0.27
C ALA A 27 -16.86 -37.46 0.02
N ASP A 28 -16.30 -38.48 -0.67
CA ASP A 28 -14.98 -39.13 -0.46
C ASP A 28 -13.97 -38.88 -1.60
N GLY A 29 -14.28 -38.02 -2.58
CA GLY A 29 -13.30 -37.64 -3.64
C GLY A 29 -11.91 -37.20 -3.11
N PRO A 30 -10.90 -37.09 -4.00
CA PRO A 30 -9.52 -36.91 -3.57
C PRO A 30 -9.24 -35.51 -2.99
N VAL A 31 -8.46 -35.46 -1.90
CA VAL A 31 -7.65 -34.31 -1.47
C VAL A 31 -6.36 -34.23 -2.29
N PRO A 32 -5.57 -33.12 -2.21
CA PRO A 32 -4.21 -33.12 -2.74
C PRO A 32 -3.40 -34.33 -2.28
N SER A 33 -2.72 -34.98 -3.22
CA SER A 33 -1.93 -36.18 -2.94
C SER A 33 -0.70 -35.88 -2.09
N LYS A 34 -0.13 -36.89 -1.42
CA LYS A 34 1.16 -36.79 -0.74
C LYS A 34 2.28 -36.20 -1.61
N HIS A 35 2.28 -36.47 -2.92
CA HIS A 35 3.25 -35.87 -3.84
C HIS A 35 3.01 -34.37 -4.05
N ALA A 36 1.75 -33.93 -4.11
CA ALA A 36 1.41 -32.52 -4.19
C ALA A 36 1.81 -31.79 -2.90
N VAL A 37 1.55 -32.40 -1.74
CA VAL A 37 1.98 -31.86 -0.43
C VAL A 37 3.51 -31.73 -0.36
N LYS A 38 4.27 -32.73 -0.80
CA LYS A 38 5.74 -32.62 -0.86
C LYS A 38 6.24 -31.51 -1.78
N ARG A 39 5.57 -31.29 -2.91
CA ARG A 39 5.92 -30.20 -3.83
C ARG A 39 5.62 -28.84 -3.22
N TYR A 40 4.45 -28.71 -2.59
CA TYR A 40 4.07 -27.53 -1.83
C TYR A 40 5.12 -27.18 -0.78
N VAL A 41 5.58 -28.17 0.00
CA VAL A 41 6.62 -27.95 1.02
C VAL A 41 7.96 -27.54 0.42
N ALA A 42 8.36 -28.12 -0.72
CA ALA A 42 9.57 -27.69 -1.43
C ALA A 42 9.47 -26.26 -2.02
N GLU A 43 8.24 -25.76 -2.19
CA GLU A 43 7.99 -24.37 -2.58
C GLU A 43 7.84 -23.45 -1.36
N LEU A 44 7.57 -24.00 -0.16
CA LEU A 44 7.35 -23.27 1.09
C LEU A 44 8.65 -22.88 1.79
N CYS A 45 9.62 -23.80 1.86
CA CYS A 45 10.91 -23.59 2.51
C CYS A 45 12.06 -24.24 1.72
N ASP A 46 13.27 -23.73 1.92
CA ASP A 46 14.49 -24.29 1.34
C ASP A 46 15.14 -25.36 2.24
N GLU A 47 14.61 -25.51 3.46
CA GLU A 47 15.09 -26.38 4.52
C GLU A 47 14.88 -27.87 4.19
N SER A 48 15.85 -28.72 4.56
CA SER A 48 15.72 -30.16 4.37
C SER A 48 14.73 -30.74 5.38
N VAL A 49 13.59 -31.26 4.89
CA VAL A 49 12.49 -31.76 5.74
C VAL A 49 12.02 -33.15 5.33
N LYS A 50 11.51 -33.91 6.31
CA LYS A 50 10.90 -35.23 6.09
C LYS A 50 9.55 -35.35 6.77
N ILE A 51 8.67 -36.13 6.15
CA ILE A 51 7.38 -36.50 6.76
C ILE A 51 7.66 -37.54 7.86
N ILE A 52 7.32 -37.19 9.09
CA ILE A 52 7.45 -38.07 10.26
C ILE A 52 6.13 -38.69 10.68
N ASP A 53 5.00 -38.08 10.34
CA ASP A 53 3.67 -38.60 10.64
C ASP A 53 2.64 -38.25 9.55
N THR A 54 1.55 -39.03 9.50
CA THR A 54 0.43 -38.78 8.60
C THR A 54 -0.86 -39.22 9.27
N GLU A 55 -1.76 -38.27 9.53
CA GLU A 55 -3.01 -38.50 10.24
C GLU A 55 -4.21 -38.23 9.31
N ASN A 56 -5.20 -39.13 9.28
CA ASN A 56 -6.46 -38.87 8.60
C ASN A 56 -7.42 -38.22 9.61
N ILE A 57 -7.61 -36.90 9.50
CA ILE A 57 -8.44 -36.13 10.43
C ILE A 57 -9.93 -36.37 10.19
N SER A 58 -10.33 -36.45 8.92
CA SER A 58 -11.72 -36.69 8.52
C SER A 58 -11.78 -37.44 7.20
N GLU A 59 -12.76 -38.34 7.06
CA GLU A 59 -13.03 -39.07 5.80
C GLU A 59 -14.07 -38.32 4.92
N SER A 60 -14.95 -37.51 5.52
CA SER A 60 -16.01 -36.78 4.80
C SER A 60 -16.44 -35.50 5.55
N PRO A 61 -16.01 -34.30 5.13
CA PRO A 61 -15.11 -34.07 4.01
C PRO A 61 -13.71 -34.60 4.30
N ARG A 62 -13.07 -35.18 3.28
CA ARG A 62 -11.74 -35.78 3.44
C ARG A 62 -10.70 -34.73 3.82
N GLU A 63 -9.88 -35.05 4.81
CA GLU A 63 -8.84 -34.21 5.39
C GLU A 63 -7.70 -35.08 5.91
N VAL A 64 -6.47 -34.72 5.57
CA VAL A 64 -5.27 -35.44 5.94
C VAL A 64 -4.18 -34.45 6.35
N ASP A 65 -3.62 -34.65 7.52
CA ASP A 65 -2.51 -33.88 8.05
C ASP A 65 -1.19 -34.63 7.84
N TYR A 66 -0.17 -33.92 7.40
CA TYR A 66 1.19 -34.42 7.24
C TYR A 66 2.11 -33.62 8.16
N THR A 67 2.72 -34.31 9.13
CA THR A 67 3.70 -33.67 10.01
C THR A 67 5.07 -33.82 9.40
N PHE A 68 5.70 -32.68 9.11
CA PHE A 68 7.08 -32.57 8.66
C PHE A 68 7.99 -32.21 9.84
N ALA A 69 9.21 -32.76 9.83
CA ALA A 69 10.26 -32.36 10.73
C ALA A 69 11.49 -31.94 9.92
N SER A 70 12.12 -30.85 10.34
CA SER A 70 13.44 -30.45 9.87
C SER A 70 14.47 -31.53 10.18
N GLU A 71 15.42 -31.71 9.27
CA GLU A 71 16.59 -32.55 9.47
C GLU A 71 17.77 -31.78 10.06
N GLU A 72 17.64 -30.46 10.21
CA GLU A 72 18.72 -29.53 10.53
C GLU A 72 18.56 -28.91 11.93
N ARG A 73 17.32 -28.80 12.42
CA ARG A 73 16.97 -28.27 13.75
C ARG A 73 15.74 -28.95 14.34
N ASP A 74 15.50 -28.70 15.63
CA ASP A 74 14.32 -29.19 16.35
C ASP A 74 13.08 -28.35 16.01
N LEU A 75 12.62 -28.46 14.75
CA LEU A 75 11.45 -27.79 14.21
C LEU A 75 10.54 -28.84 13.56
N SER A 76 9.26 -28.83 13.92
CA SER A 76 8.23 -29.61 13.25
C SER A 76 7.00 -28.78 12.98
N PHE A 77 6.35 -29.06 11.86
CA PHE A 77 5.19 -28.32 11.36
C PHE A 77 4.23 -29.25 10.65
N THR A 78 2.99 -28.79 10.50
CA THR A 78 1.90 -29.56 9.90
C THR A 78 1.51 -28.92 8.58
N VAL A 79 1.29 -29.76 7.58
CA VAL A 79 0.70 -29.38 6.30
C VAL A 79 -0.59 -30.15 6.13
N ARG A 80 -1.69 -29.43 6.01
CA ARG A 80 -3.04 -29.99 5.96
C ARG A 80 -3.55 -30.00 4.53
N SER A 81 -4.04 -31.16 4.10
CA SER A 81 -4.55 -31.42 2.76
C SER A 81 -6.02 -31.76 2.85
N TYR A 82 -6.88 -30.86 2.35
CA TYR A 82 -8.30 -30.91 2.64
C TYR A 82 -9.17 -30.42 1.49
N ARG A 83 -10.47 -30.40 1.75
CA ARG A 83 -11.49 -29.94 0.81
C ARG A 83 -12.18 -28.72 1.35
N MET A 84 -12.18 -27.67 0.56
CA MET A 84 -12.84 -26.42 0.87
C MET A 84 -14.16 -26.31 0.12
N GLY A 85 -15.17 -25.70 0.76
CA GLY A 85 -16.45 -25.36 0.12
C GLY A 85 -17.28 -26.56 -0.33
N VAL A 86 -17.31 -27.65 0.44
CA VAL A 86 -18.05 -28.86 0.06
C VAL A 86 -19.57 -28.62 0.09
N GLY A 87 -20.23 -28.67 -1.07
CA GLY A 87 -21.67 -28.43 -1.19
C GLY A 87 -22.27 -28.91 -2.51
N ILE A 88 -23.61 -28.87 -2.62
CA ILE A 88 -24.32 -29.17 -3.86
C ILE A 88 -24.87 -27.83 -4.41
N PRO A 89 -24.33 -27.29 -5.50
CA PRO A 89 -24.89 -26.10 -6.14
C PRO A 89 -26.30 -26.40 -6.64
N THR A 90 -27.22 -25.45 -6.44
CA THR A 90 -28.69 -25.60 -6.49
C THR A 90 -29.31 -25.97 -7.85
N SER A 91 -28.53 -26.42 -8.83
CA SER A 91 -29.04 -26.87 -10.14
C SER A 91 -28.43 -28.17 -10.67
N ASP A 92 -27.33 -28.66 -10.08
CA ASP A 92 -26.67 -29.88 -10.50
C ASP A 92 -26.54 -30.84 -9.32
N ALA A 93 -26.94 -32.11 -9.48
CA ALA A 93 -26.77 -33.14 -8.46
C ALA A 93 -25.30 -33.55 -8.22
N THR A 94 -24.34 -32.68 -8.56
CA THR A 94 -22.89 -32.92 -8.47
C THR A 94 -22.33 -32.20 -7.25
N LEU A 95 -21.69 -32.96 -6.35
CA LEU A 95 -20.97 -32.39 -5.21
C LEU A 95 -19.80 -31.53 -5.72
N TRP A 96 -19.82 -30.23 -5.41
CA TRP A 96 -18.74 -29.30 -5.69
C TRP A 96 -17.81 -29.20 -4.48
N TYR A 97 -16.50 -29.15 -4.75
CA TYR A 97 -15.48 -28.87 -3.75
C TYR A 97 -14.19 -28.37 -4.44
N GLN A 98 -13.38 -27.61 -3.69
CA GLN A 98 -12.01 -27.27 -4.08
C GLN A 98 -11.01 -28.08 -3.27
N LYS A 99 -9.89 -28.45 -3.88
CA LYS A 99 -8.76 -29.10 -3.21
C LYS A 99 -7.85 -28.00 -2.68
N ASN A 100 -7.52 -28.03 -1.39
CA ASN A 100 -6.67 -27.01 -0.77
C ASN A 100 -5.52 -27.63 0.04
N ILE A 101 -4.44 -26.87 0.17
CA ILE A 101 -3.30 -27.15 1.06
C ILE A 101 -3.06 -25.88 1.88
N ASP A 102 -2.92 -26.02 3.18
CA ASP A 102 -2.40 -24.98 4.08
C ASP A 102 -1.36 -25.58 5.03
N ASP A 103 -0.62 -24.72 5.72
CA ASP A 103 0.45 -25.10 6.63
C ASP A 103 0.58 -24.12 7.81
N ASN A 104 1.44 -24.50 8.77
CA ASN A 104 1.84 -23.63 9.87
C ASN A 104 3.37 -23.51 9.98
N TYR A 105 4.12 -23.64 8.87
CA TYR A 105 5.59 -23.63 8.90
C TYR A 105 6.14 -22.34 9.50
N TRP A 106 5.77 -21.18 8.94
CA TRP A 106 6.28 -19.89 9.40
C TRP A 106 5.83 -19.54 10.83
N GLN A 107 4.62 -19.96 11.22
CA GLN A 107 4.19 -19.88 12.61
C GLN A 107 5.11 -20.69 13.53
N LYS A 108 5.49 -21.92 13.12
CA LYS A 108 6.39 -22.78 13.90
C LYS A 108 7.82 -22.23 13.93
N VAL A 109 8.28 -21.59 12.86
CA VAL A 109 9.55 -20.86 12.84
C VAL A 109 9.51 -19.73 13.87
N GLN A 110 8.44 -18.93 13.91
CA GLN A 110 8.28 -17.89 14.93
C GLN A 110 8.27 -18.47 16.35
N GLU A 111 7.51 -19.54 16.61
CA GLU A 111 7.51 -20.23 17.91
C GLU A 111 8.91 -20.74 18.31
N TYR A 112 9.72 -21.19 17.35
CA TYR A 112 11.08 -21.65 17.58
C TYR A 112 12.01 -20.53 18.08
N TYR A 113 11.89 -19.32 17.53
CA TYR A 113 12.68 -18.16 17.96
C TYR A 113 12.09 -17.41 19.16
N GLN A 114 10.81 -17.60 19.45
CA GLN A 114 10.08 -16.86 20.49
C GLN A 114 10.79 -16.80 21.86
N PRO A 115 11.41 -17.87 22.39
CA PRO A 115 12.11 -17.80 23.67
C PRO A 115 13.29 -16.82 23.69
N LYS A 116 14.10 -16.81 22.62
CA LYS A 116 15.24 -15.89 22.47
C LYS A 116 14.75 -14.46 22.25
N MET A 117 13.70 -14.31 21.44
CA MET A 117 13.10 -13.01 21.12
C MET A 117 12.46 -12.33 22.33
N LYS A 118 11.82 -13.11 23.21
CA LYS A 118 11.19 -12.59 24.42
C LYS A 118 12.17 -11.81 25.30
N GLU A 119 13.38 -12.31 25.50
CA GLU A 119 14.39 -11.63 26.32
C GLU A 119 14.79 -10.27 25.74
N VAL A 120 14.89 -10.17 24.41
CA VAL A 120 15.20 -8.92 23.71
C VAL A 120 14.03 -7.95 23.82
N PHE A 121 12.81 -8.40 23.53
CA PHE A 121 11.64 -7.52 23.56
C PHE A 121 11.17 -7.14 24.97
N ASP A 122 11.55 -7.87 26.02
CA ASP A 122 11.28 -7.48 27.41
C ASP A 122 12.19 -6.32 27.86
N ALA A 123 13.22 -5.96 27.08
CA ALA A 123 14.12 -4.85 27.37
C ALA A 123 13.58 -3.47 26.96
N VAL A 124 12.43 -3.38 26.29
CA VAL A 124 11.80 -2.11 25.85
C VAL A 124 10.42 -1.93 26.46
N THR A 125 10.03 -0.67 26.68
CA THR A 125 8.66 -0.34 27.11
C THR A 125 7.70 -0.50 25.94
N LYS A 126 6.50 -1.00 26.21
CA LYS A 126 5.45 -1.18 25.21
C LYS A 126 4.10 -0.70 25.73
N ASN A 127 3.27 -0.22 24.82
CA ASN A 127 1.90 0.16 25.10
C ASN A 127 0.98 -1.08 25.23
N ASP A 128 -0.31 -0.87 25.52
CA ASP A 128 -1.31 -1.95 25.66
C ASP A 128 -1.53 -2.78 24.39
N LYS A 129 -1.15 -2.27 23.21
CA LYS A 129 -1.22 -2.98 21.92
C LYS A 129 0.05 -3.75 21.59
N GLY A 130 1.12 -3.56 22.37
CA GLY A 130 2.42 -4.21 22.18
C GLY A 130 3.40 -3.42 21.31
N ASP A 131 3.07 -2.18 20.92
CA ASP A 131 3.97 -1.31 20.17
C ASP A 131 5.04 -0.73 21.09
N ILE A 132 6.24 -0.49 20.57
CA ILE A 132 7.37 0.03 21.33
C ILE A 132 7.17 1.53 21.59
N GLU A 133 7.18 1.91 22.86
CA GLU A 133 7.06 3.31 23.28
C GLU A 133 8.43 3.98 23.27
N VAL A 134 8.55 5.06 22.49
CA VAL A 134 9.74 5.89 22.35
C VAL A 134 9.40 7.27 22.87
N ASN A 135 9.58 7.49 24.17
CA ASN A 135 9.15 8.72 24.85
C ASN A 135 10.29 9.73 25.08
N SER A 136 11.49 9.40 24.61
CA SER A 136 12.69 10.22 24.76
C SER A 136 13.78 9.78 23.77
N VAL A 137 14.83 10.59 23.63
CA VAL A 137 16.02 10.21 22.83
C VAL A 137 16.73 8.97 23.39
N ALA A 138 16.70 8.74 24.70
CA ALA A 138 17.27 7.53 25.29
C ALA A 138 16.49 6.27 24.89
N ASP A 139 15.16 6.38 24.77
CA ASP A 139 14.33 5.26 24.33
C ASP A 139 14.59 4.92 22.85
N ILE A 140 14.99 5.89 22.02
CA ILE A 140 15.41 5.64 20.63
C ILE A 140 16.59 4.66 20.58
N GLU A 141 17.61 4.89 21.42
CA GLU A 141 18.80 4.02 21.45
C GLU A 141 18.46 2.61 21.94
N GLN A 142 17.58 2.50 22.94
CA GLN A 142 17.12 1.21 23.46
C GLN A 142 16.27 0.45 22.44
N ALA A 143 15.37 1.15 21.75
CA ALA A 143 14.56 0.61 20.66
C ALA A 143 15.44 0.14 19.50
N ALA A 144 16.43 0.93 19.08
CA ALA A 144 17.36 0.56 18.01
C ALA A 144 18.18 -0.69 18.36
N LYS A 145 18.66 -0.78 19.61
CA LYS A 145 19.35 -1.97 20.10
C LYS A 145 18.44 -3.21 20.11
N CYS A 146 17.19 -3.05 20.52
CA CYS A 146 16.18 -4.11 20.51
C CYS A 146 15.95 -4.66 19.09
N VAL A 147 15.76 -3.77 18.11
CA VAL A 147 15.61 -4.14 16.68
C VAL A 147 16.85 -4.87 16.18
N HIS A 148 18.05 -4.35 16.47
CA HIS A 148 19.31 -4.96 16.05
C HIS A 148 19.47 -6.37 16.63
N ASP A 149 19.31 -6.52 17.96
CA ASP A 149 19.48 -7.80 18.63
C ASP A 149 18.45 -8.84 18.15
N ALA A 150 17.20 -8.41 17.92
CA ALA A 150 16.15 -9.26 17.36
C ALA A 150 16.51 -9.73 15.94
N ASN A 151 17.00 -8.82 15.09
CA ASN A 151 17.45 -9.18 13.75
C ASN A 151 18.69 -10.09 13.76
N VAL A 152 19.63 -9.91 14.70
CA VAL A 152 20.77 -10.82 14.88
C VAL A 152 20.28 -12.23 15.21
N ILE A 153 19.31 -12.38 16.12
CA ILE A 153 18.71 -13.68 16.44
C ILE A 153 18.02 -14.27 15.20
N TYR A 154 17.20 -13.49 14.50
CA TYR A 154 16.43 -13.99 13.37
C TYR A 154 17.29 -14.29 12.13
N SER A 155 18.46 -13.65 12.01
CA SER A 155 19.43 -13.93 10.95
C SER A 155 19.92 -15.39 10.96
N GLU A 156 19.77 -16.11 12.07
CA GLU A 156 20.00 -17.56 12.13
C GLU A 156 19.12 -18.33 11.11
N GLU A 157 17.95 -17.80 10.74
CA GLU A 157 17.03 -18.40 9.76
C GLU A 157 17.64 -18.49 8.35
N LEU A 158 18.61 -17.62 8.04
CA LEU A 158 19.35 -17.62 6.77
C LEU A 158 20.19 -18.88 6.57
N ASN A 159 20.40 -19.69 7.61
CA ASN A 159 21.03 -21.01 7.47
C ASN A 159 20.10 -22.06 6.85
N TYR A 160 18.78 -21.85 6.93
CA TYR A 160 17.76 -22.83 6.54
C TYR A 160 16.91 -22.35 5.34
N ASN A 161 16.75 -21.04 5.19
CA ASN A 161 15.98 -20.43 4.11
C ASN A 161 16.78 -19.32 3.39
N SER A 162 16.49 -19.13 2.11
CA SER A 162 17.05 -18.02 1.33
C SER A 162 16.62 -16.66 1.87
N ALA A 163 17.45 -15.64 1.65
CA ALA A 163 17.17 -14.27 2.09
C ALA A 163 15.81 -13.72 1.61
N GLU A 164 15.43 -14.02 0.35
CA GLU A 164 14.13 -13.63 -0.21
C GLU A 164 12.95 -14.21 0.59
N ARG A 165 13.08 -15.45 1.08
CA ARG A 165 12.04 -16.09 1.91
C ARG A 165 11.96 -15.49 3.30
N VAL A 166 13.10 -15.27 3.94
CA VAL A 166 13.15 -14.66 5.29
C VAL A 166 12.58 -13.25 5.25
N GLN A 167 12.92 -12.47 4.23
CA GLN A 167 12.39 -11.11 4.04
C GLN A 167 10.90 -11.06 3.74
N SER A 168 10.36 -12.05 3.03
CA SER A 168 8.91 -12.14 2.78
C SER A 168 8.10 -12.71 3.95
N HIS A 169 8.78 -13.22 4.98
CA HIS A 169 8.15 -13.81 6.17
C HIS A 169 8.88 -13.33 7.44
N PRO A 170 8.86 -12.02 7.74
CA PRO A 170 9.53 -11.50 8.93
C PRO A 170 8.99 -12.18 10.19
N TYR A 171 9.83 -12.27 11.22
CA TYR A 171 9.43 -12.80 12.53
C TYR A 171 8.24 -12.01 13.09
N THR A 172 8.31 -10.69 13.01
CA THR A 172 7.22 -9.77 13.37
C THR A 172 7.44 -8.41 12.71
N HIS A 173 6.37 -7.62 12.63
CA HIS A 173 6.42 -6.17 12.40
C HIS A 173 6.46 -5.48 13.76
N LEU A 174 7.42 -4.59 13.98
CA LEU A 174 7.50 -3.74 15.17
C LEU A 174 6.97 -2.36 14.82
N TYR A 175 6.02 -1.87 15.62
CA TYR A 175 5.50 -0.52 15.50
C TYR A 175 6.08 0.35 16.63
N PHE A 176 6.37 1.61 16.32
CA PHE A 176 6.93 2.58 17.26
C PHE A 176 5.95 3.72 17.45
N THR A 177 5.67 4.05 18.71
CA THR A 177 4.81 5.17 19.11
C THR A 177 5.60 6.16 19.96
N GLY A 178 5.21 7.44 19.95
CA GLY A 178 5.88 8.49 20.70
C GLY A 178 4.94 9.28 21.61
N VAL A 179 5.46 10.36 22.20
CA VAL A 179 4.65 11.32 22.95
C VAL A 179 3.88 12.16 21.94
N GLU A 180 2.57 11.94 21.87
CA GLU A 180 1.66 12.67 20.98
C GLU A 180 1.61 14.17 21.32
N ALA A 181 1.52 15.01 20.30
CA ALA A 181 1.16 16.42 20.47
C ALA A 181 -0.30 16.57 20.95
N GLU A 182 -0.65 17.71 21.55
CA GLU A 182 -1.97 17.94 22.20
C GLU A 182 -3.18 17.68 21.27
N ASP A 183 -3.04 17.98 19.98
CA ASP A 183 -4.08 17.83 18.96
C ASP A 183 -3.88 16.62 18.04
N ALA A 184 -2.88 15.78 18.30
CA ALA A 184 -2.63 14.58 17.51
C ALA A 184 -3.60 13.45 17.88
N HIS A 185 -3.76 12.50 16.96
CA HIS A 185 -4.59 11.31 17.16
C HIS A 185 -3.77 10.06 16.89
N TYR A 186 -3.20 9.47 17.94
CA TYR A 186 -2.58 8.14 17.96
C TYR A 186 -1.81 7.76 16.70
N ASN A 187 -0.54 8.15 16.63
CA ASN A 187 0.30 7.82 15.50
C ASN A 187 1.44 6.86 15.89
N VAL A 188 1.38 5.69 15.27
CA VAL A 188 2.58 4.92 14.98
C VAL A 188 3.40 5.75 14.01
N PHE A 189 4.53 6.29 14.46
CA PHE A 189 5.38 7.15 13.62
C PHE A 189 6.31 6.33 12.73
N HIS A 190 6.57 5.07 13.06
CA HIS A 190 7.44 4.20 12.27
C HIS A 190 7.12 2.72 12.47
N ALA A 191 7.50 1.89 11.49
CA ALA A 191 7.42 0.45 11.56
C ALA A 191 8.68 -0.21 10.98
N ILE A 192 9.19 -1.25 11.63
CA ILE A 192 10.37 -2.01 11.18
C ILE A 192 10.09 -3.51 11.25
N ASP A 193 10.48 -4.23 10.20
CA ASP A 193 10.40 -5.67 10.14
C ASP A 193 11.62 -6.33 10.81
N ILE A 194 11.37 -7.42 11.54
CA ILE A 194 12.45 -8.30 12.00
C ILE A 194 12.60 -9.41 10.96
N ASP A 195 13.47 -9.17 9.99
CA ASP A 195 13.65 -9.97 8.77
C ASP A 195 15.07 -10.56 8.63
N GLY A 196 15.88 -10.46 9.68
CA GLY A 196 17.26 -10.93 9.70
C GLY A 196 18.24 -9.94 9.08
N SER A 197 17.84 -8.68 8.89
CA SER A 197 18.69 -7.59 8.41
C SER A 197 19.98 -7.43 9.23
N ALA A 198 21.07 -7.08 8.56
CA ALA A 198 22.37 -6.82 9.18
C ALA A 198 22.57 -5.34 9.56
N ASP A 199 21.48 -4.58 9.66
CA ASP A 199 21.53 -3.16 10.00
C ASP A 199 22.12 -2.94 11.40
N SER A 200 23.09 -2.02 11.48
CA SER A 200 23.76 -1.70 12.73
C SER A 200 22.86 -0.86 13.64
N VAL A 201 23.13 -0.90 14.95
CA VAL A 201 22.44 -0.06 15.93
C VAL A 201 22.52 1.41 15.52
N GLU A 202 23.67 1.89 15.05
CA GLU A 202 23.84 3.28 14.62
C GLU A 202 22.95 3.65 13.44
N LYS A 203 22.79 2.75 12.46
CA LYS A 203 21.90 2.98 11.32
C LYS A 203 20.45 3.03 11.77
N ILE A 204 20.02 2.09 12.61
CA ILE A 204 18.64 2.03 13.11
C ILE A 204 18.33 3.26 13.99
N THR A 205 19.26 3.65 14.88
CA THR A 205 19.15 4.87 15.67
C THR A 205 19.01 6.10 14.78
N ALA A 206 19.85 6.23 13.74
CA ALA A 206 19.76 7.36 12.82
C ALA A 206 18.42 7.40 12.07
N THR A 207 17.89 6.24 11.67
CA THR A 207 16.54 6.16 11.08
C THR A 207 15.48 6.62 12.08
N LEU A 208 15.42 6.02 13.27
CA LEU A 208 14.41 6.38 14.28
C LEU A 208 14.48 7.86 14.69
N ARG A 209 15.69 8.45 14.80
CA ARG A 209 15.86 9.88 15.08
C ARG A 209 15.26 10.76 13.97
N LYS A 210 15.43 10.38 12.70
CA LYS A 210 14.83 11.09 11.56
C LYS A 210 13.31 10.99 11.57
N GLU A 211 12.78 9.80 11.84
CA GLU A 211 11.32 9.57 11.87
C GLU A 211 10.66 10.33 13.03
N VAL A 212 11.30 10.37 14.21
CA VAL A 212 10.85 11.22 15.31
C VAL A 212 10.93 12.70 14.95
N ALA A 213 12.03 13.16 14.33
CA ALA A 213 12.15 14.55 13.89
C ALA A 213 11.08 14.93 12.85
N GLN A 214 10.75 14.01 11.93
CA GLN A 214 9.65 14.18 10.97
C GLN A 214 8.30 14.26 11.69
N GLY A 215 8.01 13.36 12.64
CA GLY A 215 6.78 13.41 13.43
C GLY A 215 6.64 14.69 14.26
N ILE A 216 7.74 15.25 14.78
CA ILE A 216 7.74 16.56 15.45
C ILE A 216 7.45 17.68 14.43
N LYS A 217 8.09 17.64 13.25
CA LYS A 217 7.90 18.63 12.19
C LYS A 217 6.49 18.65 11.62
N ASP A 218 5.85 17.49 11.58
CA ASP A 218 4.48 17.33 11.09
C ASP A 218 3.43 17.61 12.19
N GLY A 219 3.87 17.97 13.40
CA GLY A 219 2.98 18.28 14.52
C GLY A 219 2.32 17.06 15.16
N GLU A 220 2.80 15.85 14.88
CA GLU A 220 2.27 14.59 15.40
C GLU A 220 2.87 14.22 16.76
N LEU A 221 4.13 14.60 17.00
CA LEU A 221 4.87 14.32 18.22
C LEU A 221 5.24 15.61 18.98
N ASP A 222 5.18 15.56 20.31
CA ASP A 222 5.61 16.64 21.18
C ASP A 222 7.15 16.72 21.22
N GLY A 223 7.71 17.73 20.55
CA GLY A 223 9.16 17.96 20.52
C GLY A 223 9.81 18.19 21.89
N SER A 224 9.05 18.59 22.92
CA SER A 224 9.58 18.80 24.27
C SER A 224 10.06 17.51 24.94
N ALA A 225 9.59 16.34 24.48
CA ALA A 225 10.01 15.04 24.97
C ALA A 225 11.38 14.58 24.40
N TYR A 226 11.87 15.22 23.33
CA TYR A 226 13.00 14.73 22.53
C TYR A 226 14.18 15.72 22.48
N GLU A 227 14.70 16.10 23.65
CA GLU A 227 15.88 16.97 23.75
C GLU A 227 17.10 16.35 23.02
N GLY A 228 17.74 17.13 22.13
CA GLY A 228 18.95 16.72 21.41
C GLY A 228 18.74 16.20 19.98
N LEU A 229 17.59 16.54 19.35
CA LEU A 229 17.32 16.32 17.93
C LEU A 229 17.52 17.59 17.07
N ASP A 230 18.23 18.61 17.56
CA ASP A 230 18.36 19.91 16.89
C ASP A 230 18.92 19.79 15.47
N GLU A 231 19.92 18.92 15.26
CA GLU A 231 20.52 18.70 13.94
C GLU A 231 19.51 18.07 12.98
N GLU A 232 18.80 17.01 13.39
CA GLU A 232 17.78 16.36 12.59
C GLU A 232 16.61 17.30 12.27
N LEU A 233 16.10 18.02 13.28
CA LEU A 233 15.00 18.98 13.11
C LEU A 233 15.37 20.11 12.15
N SER A 234 16.62 20.58 12.17
CA SER A 234 17.09 21.63 11.25
C SER A 234 17.21 21.18 9.80
N ALA A 235 17.35 19.87 9.57
CA ALA A 235 17.47 19.27 8.25
C ALA A 235 16.15 18.70 7.71
N THR A 236 15.08 18.75 8.51
CA THR A 236 13.77 18.15 8.22
C THR A 236 12.77 19.25 7.88
N HIS A 237 11.99 19.02 6.84
CA HIS A 237 10.89 19.89 6.42
C HIS A 237 9.55 19.26 6.82
N ALA A 238 8.52 20.09 7.05
CA ALA A 238 7.16 19.56 7.22
C ALA A 238 6.75 18.81 5.95
N SER A 239 6.31 17.56 6.09
CA SER A 239 5.90 16.67 5.00
C SER A 239 4.78 17.29 4.17
N LYS A 240 3.88 18.01 4.83
CA LYS A 240 2.71 18.64 4.22
C LYS A 240 2.43 20.01 4.85
N LEU A 241 2.09 20.98 4.00
CA LEU A 241 1.54 22.27 4.39
C LEU A 241 0.06 22.25 4.01
N GLU A 242 -0.80 22.24 5.02
CA GLU A 242 -2.26 22.08 4.87
C GLU A 242 -2.96 23.38 4.46
N HIS A 243 -2.28 24.52 4.58
CA HIS A 243 -2.87 25.82 4.25
C HIS A 243 -2.15 26.46 3.07
N ILE A 244 -2.93 26.89 2.09
CA ILE A 244 -2.46 27.68 0.96
C ILE A 244 -3.14 29.04 1.01
N TYR A 245 -2.37 30.11 0.92
CA TYR A 245 -2.88 31.47 0.80
C TYR A 245 -2.51 32.06 -0.56
N LEU A 246 -3.42 32.81 -1.16
CA LEU A 246 -3.19 33.59 -2.37
C LEU A 246 -3.63 35.03 -2.09
N ASP A 247 -2.70 35.98 -2.20
CA ASP A 247 -2.96 37.40 -1.89
C ASP A 247 -3.61 37.60 -0.50
N ASP A 248 -3.09 36.89 0.50
CA ASP A 248 -3.57 36.81 1.90
C ASP A 248 -4.96 36.18 2.10
N GLU A 249 -5.59 35.65 1.05
CA GLU A 249 -6.83 34.88 1.14
C GLU A 249 -6.54 33.39 1.17
N GLU A 250 -7.13 32.66 2.14
CA GLU A 250 -6.99 31.21 2.21
C GLU A 250 -7.71 30.55 1.04
N MET A 251 -6.99 29.72 0.30
CA MET A 251 -7.52 28.96 -0.82
C MET A 251 -8.34 27.79 -0.29
N LEU A 252 -9.65 27.97 -0.20
CA LEU A 252 -10.60 26.89 0.06
C LEU A 252 -11.11 26.40 -1.29
N TYR A 253 -10.53 25.30 -1.78
CA TYR A 253 -10.95 24.71 -3.05
C TYR A 253 -12.39 24.17 -2.91
N ASP A 254 -13.37 24.91 -3.41
CA ASP A 254 -14.78 24.52 -3.38
C ASP A 254 -15.50 25.00 -4.64
N ASN A 255 -15.03 24.56 -5.80
CA ASN A 255 -15.76 24.82 -7.04
C ASN A 255 -16.85 23.76 -7.29
N ASN A 256 -17.83 23.71 -6.37
CA ASN A 256 -19.08 22.96 -6.50
C ASN A 256 -19.90 23.29 -7.77
N ASP A 257 -19.47 24.27 -8.57
CA ASP A 257 -20.10 24.71 -9.83
C ASP A 257 -19.39 24.19 -11.09
N SER A 258 -18.69 23.05 -11.00
CA SER A 258 -18.14 22.39 -12.20
C SER A 258 -19.23 21.71 -13.03
N PRO A 259 -19.35 21.98 -14.34
CA PRO A 259 -20.28 21.26 -15.21
C PRO A 259 -19.82 19.83 -15.55
N TYR A 260 -18.70 19.37 -14.96
CA TYR A 260 -18.03 18.10 -15.27
C TYR A 260 -18.04 17.10 -14.10
N VAL A 261 -18.98 17.24 -13.15
CA VAL A 261 -19.08 16.38 -11.97
C VAL A 261 -19.72 15.04 -12.32
N TYR A 262 -18.92 13.97 -12.28
CA TYR A 262 -19.40 12.59 -12.48
C TYR A 262 -19.44 11.80 -11.16
N TYR A 263 -18.53 12.09 -10.22
CA TYR A 263 -18.42 11.41 -8.92
C TYR A 263 -17.80 12.34 -7.87
N GLY A 264 -18.59 13.27 -7.30
CA GLY A 264 -18.08 14.25 -6.34
C GLY A 264 -17.02 15.19 -6.96
N LEU A 265 -16.73 16.27 -6.27
CA LEU A 265 -15.49 17.00 -6.51
C LEU A 265 -14.47 16.49 -5.51
N ILE A 266 -13.24 16.40 -5.98
CA ILE A 266 -12.05 15.92 -5.25
C ILE A 266 -11.02 17.06 -5.20
N THR A 267 -11.41 18.28 -5.53
CA THR A 267 -10.48 19.40 -5.70
C THR A 267 -9.90 19.77 -4.35
N ASP A 268 -10.74 19.86 -3.33
CA ASP A 268 -10.40 20.01 -1.91
C ASP A 268 -9.33 19.04 -1.42
N ASP A 269 -9.35 17.79 -1.89
CA ASP A 269 -8.30 16.80 -1.58
C ASP A 269 -6.89 17.28 -1.97
N TYR A 270 -6.74 18.30 -2.83
CA TYR A 270 -5.47 18.80 -3.37
C TYR A 270 -5.10 20.23 -2.94
N ALA A 271 -5.83 20.82 -1.98
CA ALA A 271 -5.53 22.14 -1.43
C ALA A 271 -4.38 22.09 -0.41
N TYR A 272 -3.22 21.56 -0.80
CA TYR A 272 -2.04 21.44 0.03
C TYR A 272 -0.74 21.51 -0.77
N ALA A 273 0.37 21.72 -0.09
CA ALA A 273 1.71 21.49 -0.63
C ALA A 273 2.39 20.34 0.12
N PHE A 274 3.23 19.54 -0.55
CA PHE A 274 4.00 18.48 0.11
C PHE A 274 5.48 18.62 -0.18
N TYR A 275 6.35 18.24 0.75
CA TYR A 275 7.79 18.33 0.54
C TYR A 275 8.32 17.09 -0.18
N ASP A 276 9.11 17.29 -1.23
CA ASP A 276 9.81 16.22 -1.94
C ASP A 276 11.32 16.38 -1.73
N TYR A 277 11.92 15.40 -1.05
CA TYR A 277 13.35 15.43 -0.71
C TYR A 277 14.27 15.18 -1.91
N ASP A 278 13.79 14.56 -2.99
CA ASP A 278 14.59 14.37 -4.22
C ASP A 278 14.65 15.67 -5.04
N ALA A 279 13.57 16.47 -5.00
CA ALA A 279 13.48 17.78 -5.64
C ALA A 279 13.97 18.93 -4.74
N GLU A 280 14.19 18.67 -3.45
CA GLU A 280 14.51 19.66 -2.41
C GLU A 280 13.53 20.86 -2.44
N SER A 281 12.24 20.58 -2.60
CA SER A 281 11.22 21.61 -2.81
C SER A 281 9.84 21.20 -2.30
N TYR A 282 9.05 22.20 -1.91
CA TYR A 282 7.61 22.03 -1.79
C TYR A 282 6.98 21.87 -3.18
N MET A 283 6.07 20.93 -3.27
CA MET A 283 5.43 20.49 -4.49
C MET A 283 3.95 20.84 -4.47
N MET A 284 3.47 21.35 -5.60
CA MET A 284 2.06 21.65 -5.83
C MET A 284 1.47 20.61 -6.76
N VAL A 285 0.32 20.05 -6.39
CA VAL A 285 -0.44 19.17 -7.27
C VAL A 285 -1.07 20.00 -8.39
N CYS A 286 -1.07 19.47 -9.61
CA CYS A 286 -1.59 20.10 -10.80
C CYS A 286 -2.35 19.11 -11.66
N ASP A 287 -3.27 19.63 -12.46
CA ASP A 287 -4.04 18.89 -13.45
C ASP A 287 -4.01 19.57 -14.82
N CYS A 288 -4.31 18.83 -15.89
CA CYS A 288 -4.49 19.41 -17.24
C CYS A 288 -5.97 19.51 -17.65
N GLY A 289 -6.92 19.44 -16.72
CA GLY A 289 -8.35 19.46 -17.00
C GLY A 289 -8.85 18.17 -17.64
N PHE A 290 -8.42 17.01 -17.15
CA PHE A 290 -8.78 15.71 -17.75
C PHE A 290 -10.23 15.33 -17.48
N VAL A 291 -11.05 15.25 -18.53
CA VAL A 291 -12.47 14.89 -18.47
C VAL A 291 -12.73 13.61 -19.25
N LYS A 292 -13.04 12.51 -18.55
CA LYS A 292 -13.49 11.24 -19.17
C LYS A 292 -14.53 10.59 -18.28
N SER A 293 -15.67 10.22 -18.86
CA SER A 293 -16.82 9.65 -18.14
C SER A 293 -16.48 8.38 -17.35
N SER A 294 -15.49 7.60 -17.80
CA SER A 294 -15.02 6.40 -17.11
C SER A 294 -14.00 6.66 -16.00
N TRP A 295 -13.40 7.85 -15.89
CA TRP A 295 -12.25 8.12 -15.00
C TRP A 295 -12.56 9.14 -13.90
N GLY A 296 -13.75 9.72 -13.87
CA GLY A 296 -14.16 10.67 -12.83
C GLY A 296 -14.03 12.13 -13.24
N SER A 297 -14.29 13.02 -12.28
CA SER A 297 -14.26 14.48 -12.46
C SER A 297 -12.80 14.99 -12.54
N PRO A 298 -12.49 16.00 -13.37
CA PRO A 298 -11.18 16.67 -13.30
C PRO A 298 -10.98 17.30 -11.91
N ALA A 299 -9.73 17.33 -11.43
CA ALA A 299 -9.41 18.02 -10.18
C ALA A 299 -9.56 19.54 -10.30
N LEU A 300 -9.29 20.16 -11.45
CA LEU A 300 -9.48 21.60 -11.69
C LEU A 300 -8.65 22.54 -10.78
N VAL A 301 -7.52 22.07 -10.25
CA VAL A 301 -6.61 22.88 -9.42
C VAL A 301 -6.20 24.16 -10.13
N VAL A 302 -5.80 24.07 -11.41
CA VAL A 302 -5.42 25.27 -12.19
C VAL A 302 -6.57 26.27 -12.31
N ALA A 303 -7.81 25.79 -12.39
CA ALA A 303 -8.98 26.66 -12.53
C ALA A 303 -9.23 27.49 -11.25
N GLU A 304 -9.00 26.91 -10.06
CA GLU A 304 -9.17 27.59 -8.77
C GLU A 304 -8.29 28.84 -8.66
N TYR A 305 -7.00 28.71 -9.00
CA TYR A 305 -6.08 29.86 -8.99
C TYR A 305 -6.45 30.90 -10.03
N VAL A 306 -6.88 30.47 -11.22
CA VAL A 306 -7.28 31.40 -12.28
C VAL A 306 -8.50 32.21 -11.84
N ASP A 307 -9.46 31.59 -11.16
CA ASP A 307 -10.67 32.27 -10.68
C ASP A 307 -10.33 33.33 -9.62
N HIS A 308 -9.53 32.97 -8.61
CA HIS A 308 -9.08 33.90 -7.56
C HIS A 308 -8.22 35.05 -8.12
N LEU A 309 -7.48 34.82 -9.20
CA LEU A 309 -6.72 35.86 -9.91
C LEU A 309 -7.58 36.71 -10.87
N GLY A 310 -8.91 36.54 -10.87
CA GLY A 310 -9.85 37.28 -11.71
C GLY A 310 -9.74 36.93 -13.20
N GLY A 311 -9.30 35.71 -13.50
CA GLY A 311 -9.08 35.20 -14.83
C GLY A 311 -10.28 34.45 -15.41
N THR A 312 -10.05 33.77 -16.54
CA THR A 312 -11.01 32.81 -17.10
C THR A 312 -10.30 31.53 -17.50
N TYR A 313 -10.89 30.38 -17.18
CA TYR A 313 -10.34 29.06 -17.50
C TYR A 313 -11.29 28.28 -18.43
N VAL A 314 -10.74 27.60 -19.43
CA VAL A 314 -11.49 26.79 -20.39
C VAL A 314 -10.73 25.51 -20.73
N ILE A 315 -11.43 24.37 -20.66
CA ILE A 315 -11.00 23.10 -21.24
C ILE A 315 -11.46 23.07 -22.70
N GLU A 316 -10.53 22.99 -23.65
CA GLU A 316 -10.88 22.99 -25.07
C GLU A 316 -11.51 21.66 -25.48
N ASP A 317 -12.64 21.72 -26.20
CA ASP A 317 -13.34 20.53 -26.73
C ASP A 317 -13.76 19.50 -25.66
N ALA A 318 -14.09 19.91 -24.43
CA ALA A 318 -14.41 19.03 -23.29
C ALA A 318 -15.43 17.89 -23.62
N LYS A 319 -16.49 18.18 -24.39
CA LYS A 319 -17.47 17.17 -24.83
C LYS A 319 -16.92 16.16 -25.83
N ALA A 320 -15.97 16.59 -26.68
CA ALA A 320 -15.29 15.69 -27.59
C ALA A 320 -14.27 14.83 -26.83
N GLN A 321 -13.62 15.38 -25.80
CA GLN A 321 -12.69 14.65 -24.93
C GLN A 321 -13.38 13.51 -24.17
N GLU A 322 -14.59 13.75 -23.64
CA GLU A 322 -15.40 12.74 -22.93
C GLU A 322 -15.63 11.45 -23.74
N ASN A 323 -15.72 11.57 -25.07
CA ASN A 323 -16.10 10.50 -25.99
C ASN A 323 -14.99 10.12 -26.99
N SER A 324 -13.76 10.58 -26.80
CA SER A 324 -12.66 10.34 -27.74
C SER A 324 -11.50 9.58 -27.13
N ASP A 325 -10.82 8.78 -27.96
CA ASP A 325 -9.51 8.20 -27.66
C ASP A 325 -8.37 9.23 -27.79
N LYS A 326 -8.68 10.55 -27.71
CA LYS A 326 -7.65 11.59 -27.82
C LYS A 326 -6.91 11.71 -26.50
N PHE A 327 -5.62 11.44 -26.59
CA PHE A 327 -4.67 11.53 -25.49
C PHE A 327 -4.04 12.91 -25.33
N ASP A 328 -4.31 13.85 -26.24
CA ASP A 328 -3.79 15.20 -26.18
C ASP A 328 -4.89 16.14 -25.69
N LEU A 329 -4.87 16.45 -24.40
CA LEU A 329 -5.77 17.43 -23.80
C LEU A 329 -5.21 18.82 -23.91
N LYS A 330 -6.11 19.79 -23.98
CA LYS A 330 -5.74 21.20 -24.03
C LYS A 330 -6.65 22.02 -23.13
N SER A 331 -6.04 22.71 -22.18
CA SER A 331 -6.69 23.74 -21.38
C SER A 331 -6.06 25.09 -21.68
N ARG A 332 -6.84 26.15 -21.49
CA ARG A 332 -6.44 27.53 -21.76
C ARG A 332 -7.02 28.43 -20.69
N TRP A 333 -6.22 29.36 -20.22
CA TRP A 333 -6.69 30.39 -19.31
C TRP A 333 -6.13 31.77 -19.64
N THR A 334 -6.79 32.79 -19.11
CA THR A 334 -6.38 34.19 -19.22
C THR A 334 -6.37 34.84 -17.86
N ILE A 335 -5.33 35.60 -17.54
CA ILE A 335 -5.22 36.45 -16.35
C ILE A 335 -4.68 37.79 -16.83
N GLY A 336 -5.45 38.86 -16.64
CA GLY A 336 -5.16 40.16 -17.26
C GLY A 336 -5.06 40.07 -18.79
N ASP A 337 -3.94 40.55 -19.35
CA ASP A 337 -3.69 40.57 -20.80
C ASP A 337 -2.94 39.33 -21.32
N HIS A 338 -2.62 38.38 -20.44
CA HIS A 338 -1.84 37.20 -20.76
C HIS A 338 -2.73 35.99 -21.00
N THR A 339 -2.32 35.13 -21.94
CA THR A 339 -3.00 33.87 -22.24
C THR A 339 -2.04 32.70 -22.08
N TRP A 340 -2.47 31.71 -21.32
CA TRP A 340 -1.78 30.45 -21.15
C TRP A 340 -2.50 29.33 -21.88
N VAL A 341 -1.72 28.38 -22.38
CA VAL A 341 -2.20 27.17 -23.02
C VAL A 341 -1.38 26.01 -22.49
N MET A 342 -2.03 25.08 -21.81
CA MET A 342 -1.45 23.82 -21.38
C MET A 342 -1.92 22.71 -22.32
N THR A 343 -0.99 21.85 -22.74
CA THR A 343 -1.28 20.65 -23.51
C THR A 343 -0.70 19.45 -22.78
N GLY A 344 -1.57 18.54 -22.34
CA GLY A 344 -1.19 17.31 -21.62
C GLY A 344 -1.35 16.09 -22.53
N LYS A 345 -0.35 15.22 -22.54
CA LYS A 345 -0.37 13.93 -23.25
C LYS A 345 -0.59 12.79 -22.27
N TYR A 346 -1.52 11.90 -22.57
CA TYR A 346 -1.90 10.80 -21.69
C TYR A 346 -1.63 9.44 -22.32
N ARG A 347 -1.54 8.41 -21.48
CA ARG A 347 -1.61 7.01 -21.91
C ARG A 347 -2.82 6.34 -21.28
N ASP A 348 -3.70 5.78 -22.12
CA ASP A 348 -4.72 4.84 -21.64
C ASP A 348 -4.08 3.55 -21.18
N SER A 349 -4.64 2.98 -20.14
CA SER A 349 -4.37 1.62 -19.71
C SER A 349 -5.70 1.02 -19.31
N ASP A 350 -6.00 -0.18 -19.81
CA ASP A 350 -7.18 -0.96 -19.43
C ASP A 350 -7.13 -1.38 -17.95
N GLU A 351 -5.95 -1.31 -17.32
CA GLU A 351 -5.77 -1.48 -15.89
C GLU A 351 -6.09 -0.18 -15.15
N VAL A 352 -7.14 -0.19 -14.34
CA VAL A 352 -7.54 0.89 -13.42
C VAL A 352 -6.33 1.28 -12.55
N GLY A 353 -6.01 2.57 -12.50
CA GLY A 353 -4.90 3.13 -11.71
C GLY A 353 -3.51 3.10 -12.38
N LYS A 354 -3.40 2.65 -13.64
CA LYS A 354 -2.13 2.68 -14.41
C LYS A 354 -2.11 3.73 -15.52
N GLN A 355 -3.08 4.63 -15.52
CA GLN A 355 -3.15 5.76 -16.43
C GLN A 355 -2.09 6.80 -16.04
N LYS A 356 -1.40 7.39 -17.01
CA LYS A 356 -0.29 8.32 -16.71
C LYS A 356 -0.22 9.49 -17.67
N ILE A 357 0.13 10.67 -17.16
CA ILE A 357 0.56 11.81 -17.97
C ILE A 357 1.98 11.53 -18.49
N LEU A 358 2.13 11.55 -19.81
CA LEU A 358 3.41 11.33 -20.50
C LEU A 358 4.21 12.62 -20.68
N ASP A 359 3.53 13.74 -20.91
CA ASP A 359 4.15 15.02 -21.23
C ASP A 359 3.17 16.17 -20.96
N VAL A 360 3.66 17.31 -20.49
CA VAL A 360 2.89 18.56 -20.37
C VAL A 360 3.70 19.70 -20.96
N VAL A 361 3.07 20.43 -21.86
CA VAL A 361 3.65 21.62 -22.47
C VAL A 361 2.76 22.81 -22.15
N VAL A 362 3.30 23.77 -21.41
CA VAL A 362 2.63 25.04 -21.14
C VAL A 362 3.27 26.15 -21.98
N LYS A 363 2.43 27.02 -22.54
CA LYS A 363 2.85 28.23 -23.24
C LYS A 363 2.11 29.44 -22.69
N ARG A 364 2.81 30.55 -22.50
CA ARG A 364 2.25 31.88 -22.24
C ARG A 364 2.52 32.78 -23.43
N ASP A 365 1.47 33.39 -23.96
CA ASP A 365 1.53 34.28 -25.14
C ASP A 365 2.32 33.64 -26.31
N GLY A 366 2.13 32.34 -26.50
CA GLY A 366 2.80 31.53 -27.51
C GLY A 366 4.23 31.09 -27.19
N LYS A 367 4.85 31.59 -26.10
CA LYS A 367 6.19 31.19 -25.65
C LYS A 367 6.11 30.03 -24.66
N LYS A 368 6.93 29.00 -24.84
CA LYS A 368 6.98 27.84 -23.92
C LYS A 368 7.48 28.28 -22.55
N ILE A 369 6.78 27.87 -21.50
CA ILE A 369 7.25 27.94 -20.12
C ILE A 369 8.02 26.64 -19.84
N PRO A 370 9.30 26.71 -19.42
CA PRO A 370 10.03 25.52 -18.99
C PRO A 370 9.46 25.06 -17.64
N LEU A 371 9.04 23.80 -17.57
CA LEU A 371 8.52 23.16 -16.36
C LEU A 371 9.15 21.77 -16.25
N THR A 372 9.40 21.34 -15.03
CA THR A 372 9.82 19.99 -14.68
C THR A 372 8.66 19.28 -13.99
N MET A 373 8.24 18.15 -14.57
CA MET A 373 7.12 17.38 -14.05
C MET A 373 7.60 16.25 -13.14
N TYR A 374 6.86 16.08 -12.04
CA TYR A 374 7.02 15.00 -11.10
C TYR A 374 5.74 14.17 -11.04
N ASN A 375 5.85 12.91 -10.59
CA ASN A 375 4.66 12.10 -10.38
C ASN A 375 3.84 12.69 -9.22
N SER A 376 2.52 12.66 -9.35
CA SER A 376 1.63 13.00 -8.24
C SER A 376 1.71 11.94 -7.13
N PRO A 377 1.43 12.30 -5.87
CA PRO A 377 1.30 11.32 -4.77
C PRO A 377 0.15 10.32 -4.98
N ASP A 378 -0.80 10.60 -5.87
CA ASP A 378 -1.92 9.72 -6.20
C ASP A 378 -1.77 9.09 -7.61
N ASN A 379 -2.36 7.90 -7.80
CA ASN A 379 -2.44 7.17 -9.08
C ASN A 379 -3.45 7.77 -10.07
N ARG A 380 -3.99 8.96 -9.78
CA ARG A 380 -4.87 9.74 -10.66
C ARG A 380 -4.04 10.43 -11.76
N PRO A 381 -4.67 10.86 -12.87
CA PRO A 381 -4.00 11.55 -13.97
C PRO A 381 -3.62 13.02 -13.62
N LEU A 382 -2.88 13.18 -12.52
CA LEU A 382 -2.36 14.41 -11.96
C LEU A 382 -0.83 14.38 -12.04
N PHE A 383 -0.22 15.55 -11.89
CA PHE A 383 1.23 15.69 -11.82
C PHE A 383 1.58 16.71 -10.75
N SER A 384 2.83 16.70 -10.33
CA SER A 384 3.33 17.68 -9.38
C SER A 384 4.37 18.58 -10.03
N LEU A 385 4.40 19.84 -9.60
CA LEU A 385 5.42 20.82 -9.95
C LEU A 385 6.09 21.29 -8.67
N THR A 386 7.37 21.65 -8.74
CA THR A 386 7.97 22.45 -7.67
C THR A 386 7.18 23.74 -7.53
N VAL A 387 7.13 24.30 -6.32
CA VAL A 387 6.42 25.55 -6.07
C VAL A 387 6.94 26.70 -6.97
N GLU A 388 8.23 26.69 -7.31
CA GLU A 388 8.81 27.65 -8.26
C GLU A 388 8.24 27.48 -9.67
N ASP A 389 8.13 26.25 -10.16
CA ASP A 389 7.54 25.96 -11.47
C ASP A 389 6.03 26.23 -11.49
N PHE A 390 5.36 25.97 -10.38
CA PHE A 390 3.95 26.29 -10.17
C PHE A 390 3.71 27.81 -10.29
N CYS A 391 4.52 28.63 -9.63
CA CYS A 391 4.45 30.08 -9.72
C CYS A 391 4.55 30.61 -11.16
N LYS A 392 5.31 29.95 -12.05
CA LYS A 392 5.44 30.32 -13.47
C LYS A 392 4.14 30.15 -14.26
N LEU A 393 3.19 29.35 -13.77
CA LEU A 393 1.87 29.17 -14.41
C LEU A 393 0.98 30.41 -14.26
N PHE A 394 1.24 31.25 -13.27
CA PHE A 394 0.33 32.33 -12.85
C PHE A 394 1.02 33.69 -12.60
N ASP A 395 2.35 33.78 -12.78
CA ASP A 395 3.17 34.93 -12.42
C ASP A 395 3.14 35.29 -10.92
N LEU A 396 3.25 34.26 -10.08
CA LEU A 396 3.25 34.42 -8.63
C LEU A 396 4.68 34.45 -8.08
N THR A 397 4.82 35.03 -6.89
CA THR A 397 5.92 34.74 -5.96
C THR A 397 5.39 33.93 -4.80
N TYR A 398 6.27 33.30 -4.03
CA TYR A 398 5.86 32.49 -2.89
C TYR A 398 6.73 32.70 -1.65
N ARG A 399 6.16 32.40 -0.49
CA ARG A 399 6.84 32.28 0.80
C ARG A 399 6.29 31.06 1.52
N VAL A 400 7.19 30.27 2.10
CA VAL A 400 6.83 29.12 2.95
C VAL A 400 6.91 29.53 4.41
N ASP A 401 5.97 29.05 5.21
CA ASP A 401 5.95 29.16 6.66
C ASP A 401 5.58 27.81 7.28
N GLU A 402 6.59 27.01 7.61
CA GLU A 402 6.37 25.68 8.19
C GLU A 402 5.77 25.74 9.60
N GLU A 403 6.04 26.80 10.36
CA GLU A 403 5.53 26.93 11.74
C GLU A 403 4.01 27.06 11.75
N SER A 404 3.44 27.73 10.76
CA SER A 404 1.99 27.82 10.56
C SER A 404 1.44 26.75 9.61
N GLY A 405 2.27 25.80 9.15
CA GLY A 405 1.85 24.77 8.18
C GLY A 405 1.33 25.35 6.86
N SER A 406 1.87 26.50 6.44
CA SER A 406 1.29 27.34 5.39
C SER A 406 2.25 27.68 4.26
N ILE A 407 1.71 27.82 3.05
CA ILE A 407 2.40 28.41 1.92
C ILE A 407 1.60 29.62 1.38
N TYR A 408 2.30 30.70 1.11
CA TYR A 408 1.74 31.97 0.67
C TYR A 408 2.16 32.24 -0.76
N PHE A 409 1.20 32.56 -1.61
CA PHE A 409 1.40 33.05 -2.96
C PHE A 409 0.99 34.51 -3.05
N GLU A 410 1.80 35.30 -3.75
CA GLU A 410 1.52 36.71 -4.01
C GLU A 410 1.52 36.94 -5.52
N SER A 411 0.44 37.54 -6.01
CA SER A 411 0.41 38.07 -7.36
C SER A 411 1.27 39.34 -7.41
N GLY A 412 2.17 39.42 -8.40
CA GLY A 412 3.08 40.56 -8.53
C GLY A 412 2.29 41.88 -8.53
N GLY A 413 2.44 42.66 -7.46
CA GLY A 413 1.62 43.83 -7.15
C GLY A 413 1.37 44.73 -8.36
N ARG A 414 0.11 44.78 -8.80
CA ARG A 414 -0.42 45.93 -9.54
C ARG A 414 -0.53 47.08 -8.55
N SER A 415 0.50 47.92 -8.51
CA SER A 415 0.41 49.30 -8.02
C SER A 415 -0.57 50.11 -8.87
#